data_AF-A0A9N9JRJ7-F1
#
_entry.id   AF-A0A9N9JRJ7-F1
#
_cell.length_a   1.000
_cell.length_b   1.000
_cell.length_c   1.000
_cell.angle_alpha   90.00
_cell.angle_beta   90.00
_cell.angle_gamma   90.00
#
_symmetry.space_group_name_H-M   'P 1'
#
loop_
_entity.id
_entity.type
_entity.pdbx_description
1 polymer ?
#
loop_
_entity_poly.entity_id
_entity_poly.type
_entity_poly.pdbx_seq_one_letter_code
_entity_poly.pdbx_strand_id
1 'polypeptide(L)'
;RLEVVASKKKKLERFGMNKSEDGFRFKLNKHLVGYHNTVREEIVLDAPESFINWNIPPPPPLRHHGPLLQLDGVYFTYPNSSKQVLRNVSLSISPNSRIGFVGANGD
;
A
#
# COMPACT_ATOMS: atom_id res chain seq x y z
N ARG A 1 -35.16 29.45 15.97
CA ARG A 1 -34.54 29.45 14.61
C ARG A 1 -33.70 28.19 14.32
N LEU A 2 -33.01 27.61 15.31
CA LEU A 2 -32.18 26.40 15.12
C LEU A 2 -32.97 25.12 14.76
N GLU A 3 -34.18 24.95 15.31
CA GLU A 3 -35.03 23.77 15.05
C GLU A 3 -35.46 23.64 13.59
N VAL A 4 -35.72 24.76 12.91
CA VAL A 4 -36.10 24.80 11.50
C VAL A 4 -34.94 24.39 10.60
N VAL A 5 -33.70 24.67 11.01
CA VAL A 5 -32.50 24.27 10.27
C VAL A 5 -32.26 22.76 10.40
N ALA A 6 -32.43 22.21 11.60
CA ALA A 6 -32.32 20.77 11.85
C ALA A 6 -33.38 19.96 11.08
N SER A 7 -34.62 20.43 11.02
CA SER A 7 -35.69 19.76 10.27
C SER A 7 -35.44 19.76 8.76
N LYS A 8 -34.93 20.88 8.21
CA LYS A 8 -34.54 21.01 6.81
C LYS A 8 -33.36 20.09 6.47
N LYS A 9 -32.33 20.02 7.34
CA LYS A 9 -31.19 19.10 7.18
C LYS A 9 -31.65 17.64 7.15
N LYS A 10 -32.50 17.23 8.10
CA LYS A 10 -33.07 15.87 8.16
C LYS A 10 -33.97 15.54 6.96
N LYS A 11 -34.58 16.54 6.33
CA LYS A 11 -35.37 16.36 5.10
C LYS A 11 -34.48 16.20 3.87
N LEU A 12 -33.37 16.93 3.82
CA LEU A 12 -32.37 16.82 2.75
C LEU A 12 -31.68 15.44 2.77
N GLU A 13 -31.30 14.93 3.94
CA GLU A 13 -30.72 13.57 4.09
C GLU A 13 -31.68 12.44 3.70
N ARG A 14 -33.00 12.68 3.74
CA ARG A 14 -34.05 11.72 3.34
C ARG A 14 -34.50 11.91 1.89
N PHE A 15 -33.91 12.85 1.15
CA PHE A 15 -34.33 13.15 -0.21
C PHE A 15 -33.87 12.01 -1.14
N GLY A 16 -34.81 11.41 -1.89
CA GLY A 16 -34.54 10.32 -2.84
C GLY A 16 -35.03 8.92 -2.44
N MET A 17 -35.16 8.61 -1.14
CA MET A 17 -35.42 7.22 -0.67
C MET A 17 -36.71 7.06 0.19
N ASN A 18 -37.72 7.91 -0.02
CA ASN A 18 -38.92 7.93 0.85
C ASN A 18 -39.96 6.87 0.48
N LYS A 19 -39.83 6.24 -0.69
CA LYS A 19 -40.74 5.20 -1.17
C LYS A 19 -39.97 3.90 -1.38
N SER A 20 -40.54 2.81 -0.90
CA SER A 20 -40.09 1.45 -1.22
C SER A 20 -40.47 1.12 -2.67
N GLU A 21 -39.94 0.00 -3.20
CA GLU A 21 -40.26 -0.50 -4.54
C GLU A 21 -41.77 -0.68 -4.78
N ASP A 22 -42.51 -1.04 -3.72
CA ASP A 22 -43.97 -1.15 -3.71
C ASP A 22 -44.72 0.21 -3.71
N GLY A 23 -44.01 1.34 -3.71
CA GLY A 23 -44.57 2.69 -3.71
C GLY A 23 -45.05 3.23 -2.35
N PHE A 24 -45.02 2.41 -1.29
CA PHE A 24 -45.36 2.78 0.09
C PHE A 24 -44.20 3.48 0.83
N ARG A 25 -44.49 4.12 1.97
CA ARG A 25 -43.48 4.82 2.79
C ARG A 25 -42.40 3.85 3.27
N PHE A 26 -41.14 4.16 2.95
CA PHE A 26 -40.00 3.36 3.36
C PHE A 26 -39.86 3.31 4.90
N LYS A 27 -39.57 2.12 5.42
CA LYS A 27 -39.35 1.81 6.84
C LYS A 27 -38.10 0.94 6.95
N LEU A 28 -37.09 1.45 7.65
CA LEU A 28 -35.74 0.88 7.74
C LEU A 28 -35.73 -0.63 8.03
N ASN A 29 -36.17 -1.07 9.20
CA ASN A 29 -36.16 -2.49 9.62
C ASN A 29 -37.30 -3.34 9.05
N LYS A 30 -38.12 -2.77 8.17
CA LYS A 30 -39.18 -3.51 7.46
C LYS A 30 -38.75 -3.87 6.04
N HIS A 31 -38.02 -2.96 5.38
CA HIS A 31 -37.66 -3.09 3.98
C HIS A 31 -36.17 -3.44 3.78
N LEU A 32 -35.32 -3.21 4.79
CA LEU A 32 -33.98 -3.80 4.81
C LEU A 32 -34.04 -5.13 5.57
N VAL A 33 -33.31 -6.12 5.06
CA VAL A 33 -33.19 -7.44 5.69
C VAL A 33 -32.31 -7.30 6.93
N GLY A 34 -32.86 -7.62 8.11
CA GLY A 34 -32.16 -7.53 9.40
C GLY A 34 -32.50 -6.28 10.21
N TYR A 35 -31.81 -6.10 11.33
CA TYR A 35 -31.96 -4.93 12.19
C TYR A 35 -30.89 -3.89 11.86
N HIS A 36 -31.30 -2.72 11.40
CA HIS A 36 -30.42 -1.64 10.96
C HIS A 36 -30.65 -0.39 11.80
N ASN A 37 -29.58 0.34 12.11
CA ASN A 37 -29.66 1.63 12.80
C ASN A 37 -29.61 2.81 11.82
N THR A 38 -29.09 2.59 10.60
CA THR A 38 -28.91 3.59 9.56
C THR A 38 -29.33 3.07 8.19
N VAL A 39 -29.76 3.98 7.31
CA VAL A 39 -30.16 3.66 5.92
C VAL A 39 -28.94 3.33 5.05
N ARG A 40 -27.77 3.86 5.41
CA ARG A 40 -26.51 3.61 4.72
C ARG A 40 -25.74 2.52 5.46
N GLU A 41 -25.08 1.67 4.69
CA GLU A 41 -24.07 0.75 5.22
C GLU A 41 -22.94 1.55 5.86
N GLU A 42 -22.42 1.03 6.96
CA GLU A 42 -21.27 1.59 7.63
C GLU A 42 -20.03 1.37 6.76
N ILE A 43 -19.31 2.45 6.45
CA ILE A 43 -18.06 2.36 5.70
C ILE A 43 -17.01 1.81 6.66
N VAL A 44 -16.75 0.50 6.59
CA VAL A 44 -15.64 -0.12 7.30
C VAL A 44 -14.36 0.32 6.60
N LEU A 45 -13.64 1.26 7.22
CA LEU A 45 -12.30 1.62 6.79
C LEU A 45 -11.35 0.52 7.27
N ASP A 46 -10.67 -0.14 6.34
CA ASP A 46 -9.63 -1.10 6.69
C ASP A 46 -8.57 -0.40 7.55
N ALA A 47 -8.23 -1.01 8.68
CA ALA A 47 -7.22 -0.47 9.57
C ALA A 47 -5.89 -0.36 8.78
N PRO A 48 -5.16 0.76 8.90
CA PRO A 48 -3.88 0.88 8.24
C PRO A 48 -2.95 -0.23 8.72
N GLU A 49 -2.29 -0.93 7.79
CA GLU A 49 -1.30 -1.94 8.12
C GLU A 49 -0.26 -1.37 9.08
N SER A 50 0.07 -2.12 10.13
CA SER A 50 1.04 -1.69 11.12
C SER A 50 2.44 -1.73 10.53
N PHE A 51 3.18 -0.63 10.67
CA PHE A 51 4.57 -0.57 10.24
C PHE A 51 5.41 -1.54 11.09
N ILE A 52 6.01 -2.54 10.44
CA ILE A 52 7.02 -3.38 11.06
C ILE A 52 8.26 -2.50 11.28
N ASN A 53 8.72 -2.40 12.52
CA ASN A 53 9.92 -1.63 12.84
C ASN A 53 11.17 -2.50 12.69
N TRP A 54 11.96 -2.23 11.65
CA TRP A 54 13.22 -2.93 11.39
C TRP A 54 14.37 -2.19 12.06
N ASN A 55 14.84 -2.68 13.21
CA ASN A 55 16.01 -2.14 13.88
C ASN A 55 17.27 -2.91 13.49
N ILE A 56 18.12 -2.32 12.65
CA ILE A 56 19.41 -2.88 12.25
C ILE A 56 20.49 -2.19 13.10
N PRO A 57 21.33 -2.94 13.85
CA PRO A 57 22.36 -2.34 14.68
C PRO A 57 23.42 -1.63 13.82
N PRO A 58 24.03 -0.55 14.32
CA PRO A 58 25.07 0.15 13.58
C PRO A 58 26.30 -0.75 13.40
N PRO A 59 26.93 -0.75 12.20
CA PRO A 59 28.12 -1.55 11.96
C PRO A 59 29.33 -1.00 12.74
N PRO A 60 30.33 -1.85 13.05
CA PRO A 60 31.58 -1.38 13.63
C PRO A 60 32.31 -0.40 12.68
N PRO A 61 33.11 0.54 13.21
CA PRO A 61 33.81 1.50 12.38
C PRO A 61 34.83 0.80 11.48
N LEU A 62 34.76 1.10 10.18
CA LEU A 62 35.78 0.65 9.23
C LEU A 62 37.05 1.49 9.36
N ARG A 63 38.19 0.80 9.42
CA ARG A 63 39.52 1.43 9.51
C ARG A 63 40.11 1.78 8.14
N HIS A 64 39.47 1.37 7.05
CA HIS A 64 39.92 1.67 5.70
C HIS A 64 39.09 2.79 5.09
N HIS A 65 39.75 3.64 4.32
CA HIS A 65 39.11 4.66 3.50
C HIS A 65 39.04 4.12 2.07
N GLY A 66 37.85 3.75 1.59
CA GLY A 66 37.67 3.16 0.27
C GLY A 66 36.27 2.54 0.06
N PRO A 67 35.99 2.00 -1.13
CA PRO A 67 34.78 1.22 -1.38
C PRO A 67 34.81 -0.08 -0.57
N LEU A 68 33.65 -0.48 -0.04
CA LEU A 68 33.46 -1.75 0.69
C LEU A 68 33.61 -2.96 -0.24
N LEU A 69 33.13 -2.82 -1.48
CA LEU A 69 33.17 -3.86 -2.49
C LEU A 69 33.46 -3.20 -3.83
N GLN A 70 34.41 -3.74 -4.57
CA GLN A 70 34.76 -3.29 -5.90
C GLN A 70 34.89 -4.50 -6.83
N LEU A 71 34.20 -4.44 -7.96
CA LEU A 71 34.32 -5.32 -9.10
C LEU A 71 34.89 -4.48 -10.24
N ASP A 72 35.88 -5.01 -10.96
CA ASP A 72 36.45 -4.33 -12.12
C ASP A 72 36.56 -5.29 -13.30
N GLY A 73 35.90 -4.95 -14.41
CA GLY A 73 35.94 -5.70 -15.66
C GLY A 73 35.57 -7.16 -15.47
N VAL A 74 34.55 -7.47 -14.65
CA VAL A 74 34.21 -8.85 -14.29
C VAL A 74 33.40 -9.52 -15.38
N TYR A 75 33.79 -10.75 -15.72
CA TYR A 75 33.12 -11.64 -16.65
C TYR A 75 32.66 -12.88 -15.86
N PHE A 76 31.42 -13.31 -16.03
CA PHE A 76 30.90 -14.49 -15.32
C PHE A 76 30.01 -15.35 -16.21
N THR A 77 30.22 -16.66 -16.11
CA THR A 77 29.48 -17.72 -16.80
C THR A 77 29.21 -18.85 -15.81
N TYR A 78 27.97 -19.36 -15.76
CA TYR A 78 27.64 -20.51 -14.92
C TYR A 78 28.32 -21.81 -15.40
N PRO A 79 28.62 -22.75 -14.50
CA PRO A 79 29.05 -24.09 -14.89
C PRO A 79 28.04 -24.73 -15.85
N ASN A 80 28.54 -25.43 -16.88
CA ASN A 80 27.73 -26.07 -17.92
C ASN A 80 26.89 -25.12 -18.79
N SER A 81 27.14 -23.81 -18.75
CA SER A 81 26.55 -22.84 -19.66
C SER A 81 27.60 -22.30 -20.61
N SER A 82 27.24 -22.10 -21.88
CA SER A 82 28.03 -21.33 -22.84
C SER A 82 27.65 -19.85 -22.86
N LYS A 83 26.50 -19.49 -22.28
CA LYS A 83 26.02 -18.10 -22.22
C LYS A 83 26.70 -17.37 -21.07
N GLN A 84 27.52 -16.39 -21.43
CA GLN A 84 28.08 -15.45 -20.47
C GLN A 84 27.01 -14.48 -19.96
N VAL A 85 26.84 -14.45 -18.64
CA VAL A 85 25.79 -13.70 -17.92
C VAL A 85 26.27 -12.30 -17.55
N LEU A 86 27.44 -12.16 -16.92
CA LEU A 86 28.05 -10.85 -16.67
C LEU A 86 29.17 -10.60 -17.67
N ARG A 87 29.14 -9.45 -18.34
CA ARG A 87 30.12 -9.06 -19.37
C ARG A 87 30.74 -7.72 -19.04
N ASN A 88 32.04 -7.72 -18.75
CA ASN A 88 32.82 -6.52 -18.47
C ASN A 88 32.18 -5.60 -17.41
N VAL A 89 31.70 -6.18 -16.32
CA VAL A 89 30.96 -5.42 -15.30
C VAL A 89 31.94 -4.84 -14.28
N SER A 90 31.91 -3.52 -14.11
CA SER A 90 32.59 -2.83 -13.01
C SER A 90 31.54 -2.22 -12.07
N LEU A 91 31.70 -2.44 -10.77
CA LEU A 91 30.78 -1.98 -9.71
C LEU A 91 31.59 -1.55 -8.50
N SER A 92 31.25 -0.42 -7.89
CA SER A 92 31.88 0.04 -6.65
C SER A 92 30.81 0.42 -5.64
N ILE A 93 30.86 -0.17 -4.45
CA ILE A 93 29.89 0.01 -3.38
C ILE A 93 30.59 0.74 -2.23
N SER A 94 30.16 1.97 -1.94
CA SER A 94 30.68 2.76 -0.83
C SER A 94 29.88 2.53 0.47
N PRO A 95 30.46 2.82 1.65
CA PRO A 95 29.71 2.85 2.90
C PRO A 95 28.45 3.72 2.80
N ASN A 96 27.37 3.31 3.46
CA ASN A 96 26.07 3.98 3.46
C ASN A 96 25.37 4.09 2.08
N SER A 97 25.84 3.40 1.05
CA SER A 97 25.16 3.36 -0.23
C SER A 97 23.86 2.56 -0.15
N ARG A 98 22.84 3.02 -0.90
CA ARG A 98 21.57 2.31 -1.13
C ARG A 98 21.49 2.02 -2.62
N ILE A 99 21.64 0.76 -2.98
CA ILE A 99 21.72 0.31 -4.38
C ILE A 99 20.56 -0.63 -4.66
N GLY A 100 19.81 -0.35 -5.73
CA GLY A 100 18.77 -1.24 -6.24
C GLY A 100 19.20 -1.81 -7.58
N PHE A 101 19.21 -3.13 -7.71
CA PHE A 101 19.38 -3.80 -8.98
C PHE A 101 18.00 -3.98 -9.63
N VAL A 102 17.89 -3.55 -10.88
CA VAL A 102 16.65 -3.65 -11.66
C VAL A 102 16.98 -4.26 -13.02
N GLY A 103 16.03 -4.99 -13.58
CA GLY A 103 16.18 -5.71 -14.83
C GLY A 103 15.02 -6.68 -15.04
N ALA A 104 14.90 -7.22 -16.23
CA ALA A 104 13.96 -8.31 -16.46
C ALA A 104 14.40 -9.57 -15.70
N ASN A 105 13.44 -10.42 -15.33
CA ASN A 105 13.79 -11.69 -14.70
C ASN A 105 14.59 -12.56 -15.68
N GLY A 106 15.79 -12.96 -15.29
CA GLY A 106 16.67 -13.82 -16.09
C GLY A 106 17.60 -13.08 -17.07
N ASP A 107 17.70 -11.75 -16.95
CA ASP A 107 18.69 -10.94 -17.65
C ASP A 107 20.12 -11.20 -17.13
#